data_AF-A0A7L3S5Z5-F1
#
_entry.id   AF-A0A7L3S5Z5-F1
#
_cell.length_a   1.000
_cell.length_b   1.000
_cell.length_c   1.000
_cell.angle_alpha   90.00
_cell.angle_beta   90.00
_cell.angle_gamma   90.00
#
_symmetry.space_group_name_H-M   'P 1'
#
loop_
_entity.id
_entity.type
_entity.pdbx_description
1 polymer ?
#
loop_
_entity_poly.entity_id
_entity_poly.type
_entity_poly.pdbx_seq_one_letter_code
_entity_poly.pdbx_strand_id
1 'polypeptide(L)' 'EVVGCADPQDCRRACGSPAGCSNLAYPRLVIALLPPGLRGLMLAVVLAALMSSLASIFASSGALFTLDVYQRLRPHA' A
#
# COMPACT_ATOMS: atom_id res chain seq x y z
N GLU A 1 -20.07 4.64 -13.46
CA GLU A 1 -18.76 5.02 -12.87
C GLU A 1 -18.27 3.90 -11.97
N VAL A 2 -16.96 3.67 -11.91
CA VAL A 2 -16.35 2.54 -11.17
C VAL A 2 -16.16 2.88 -9.68
N VAL A 3 -16.30 4.16 -9.32
CA VAL A 3 -16.07 4.65 -7.94
C VAL A 3 -17.35 4.62 -7.10
N GLY A 4 -18.51 4.86 -7.72
CA GLY A 4 -19.83 4.59 -7.19
C GLY A 4 -20.61 3.79 -8.21
N CYS A 5 -20.90 2.53 -7.91
CA CYS A 5 -21.69 1.67 -8.80
C CYS A 5 -23.17 1.93 -8.57
N ALA A 6 -23.94 2.09 -9.65
CA ALA A 6 -25.39 2.20 -9.59
C ALA A 6 -26.06 0.85 -9.28
N ASP A 7 -25.42 -0.26 -9.67
CA ASP A 7 -25.89 -1.63 -9.40
C ASP A 7 -24.93 -2.38 -8.45
N PRO A 8 -25.42 -2.95 -7.34
CA PRO A 8 -24.60 -3.62 -6.34
C PRO A 8 -24.13 -5.03 -6.74
N GLN A 9 -24.75 -5.70 -7.73
CA GLN A 9 -24.34 -7.04 -8.19
C GLN A 9 -23.08 -6.94 -9.06
N ASP A 10 -23.07 -6.00 -10.00
CA ASP A 10 -21.90 -5.72 -10.84
C ASP A 10 -20.71 -5.23 -10.01
N CYS A 11 -21.00 -4.39 -9.00
CA CYS A 11 -19.99 -3.92 -8.06
C CYS A 11 -19.36 -5.06 -7.25
N ARG A 12 -20.17 -6.00 -6.76
CA ARG A 12 -19.67 -7.16 -6.01
C ARG A 12 -18.75 -8.03 -6.85
N ARG A 13 -19.04 -8.20 -8.14
CA ARG A 13 -18.19 -8.96 -9.08
C ARG A 13 -16.87 -8.24 -9.38
N ALA A 14 -16.90 -6.92 -9.56
CA ALA A 14 -15.72 -6.15 -9.94
C ALA A 14 -14.82 -5.75 -8.74
N CYS A 15 -15.43 -5.42 -7.60
CA CYS A 15 -14.78 -4.78 -6.44
C CYS A 15 -14.78 -5.65 -5.18
N GLY A 16 -15.54 -6.76 -5.14
CA GLY A 16 -15.75 -7.55 -3.93
C GLY A 16 -16.58 -6.86 -2.83
N SER A 17 -17.09 -5.66 -3.10
CA SER A 17 -17.90 -4.86 -2.18
C SER A 17 -19.15 -4.34 -2.89
N PRO A 18 -20.34 -4.35 -2.25
CA PRO A 18 -21.54 -3.75 -2.82
C PRO A 18 -21.54 -2.21 -2.80
N ALA A 19 -20.61 -1.59 -2.05
CA ALA A 19 -20.59 -0.14 -1.83
C ALA A 19 -19.77 0.66 -2.86
N GLY A 20 -18.93 0.01 -3.68
CA GLY A 20 -18.04 0.68 -4.64
C GLY A 20 -16.56 0.28 -4.51
N CYS A 21 -15.77 0.57 -5.55
CA CYS A 21 -14.31 0.45 -5.52
C CYS A 21 -13.65 1.74 -4.96
N SER A 22 -13.96 2.12 -3.72
CA SER A 22 -13.50 3.40 -3.14
C SER A 22 -11.98 3.57 -3.14
N ASN A 23 -11.21 2.49 -2.95
CA ASN A 23 -9.73 2.54 -2.96
C ASN A 23 -9.15 2.90 -4.34
N LEU A 24 -9.93 2.77 -5.41
CA LEU A 24 -9.53 3.15 -6.77
C LEU A 24 -9.97 4.57 -7.14
N ALA A 25 -10.75 5.25 -6.29
CA ALA A 25 -11.21 6.62 -6.52
C ALA A 25 -10.05 7.58 -6.76
N TYR A 26 -9.11 7.58 -5.82
CA TYR A 26 -7.99 8.51 -5.79
C TYR A 26 -7.02 8.29 -6.96
N PRO A 27 -6.57 7.05 -7.27
CA PRO A 27 -5.74 6.80 -8.45
C PRO A 27 -6.42 7.19 -9.77
N ARG A 28 -7.73 6.92 -9.91
CA ARG A 28 -8.47 7.27 -11.13
C ARG A 28 -8.59 8.77 -11.33
N LEU A 29 -8.85 9.51 -10.26
CA LEU A 29 -8.91 10.97 -10.31
C LEU A 29 -7.56 11.58 -10.75
N VAL A 30 -6.47 11.08 -10.17
CA VAL A 30 -5.12 11.57 -10.49
C VAL A 30 -4.73 11.26 -11.93
N ILE A 31 -5.05 10.07 -12.45
CA ILE A 31 -4.73 9.76 -13.85
C ILE A 31 -5.57 10.59 -14.82
N ALA A 32 -6.86 10.77 -14.54
CA ALA A 32 -7.78 11.47 -15.43
C ALA A 32 -7.53 12.98 -15.51
N LEU A 33 -7.22 13.63 -14.39
CA LEU A 33 -7.14 15.10 -14.32
C LEU A 33 -5.72 15.67 -14.36
N LEU A 34 -4.72 14.91 -13.89
CA LEU A 34 -3.37 15.47 -13.69
C LEU A 34 -2.54 15.41 -14.99
N PRO A 35 -1.75 16.44 -15.34
CA PRO A 35 -0.93 16.45 -16.57
C PRO A 35 0.18 15.40 -16.56
N PRO A 36 0.74 15.06 -17.75
CA PRO A 36 1.91 14.19 -17.85
C PRO A 36 3.09 14.80 -17.04
N GLY A 37 3.81 13.96 -16.30
CA GLY A 37 4.84 14.39 -15.33
C GLY A 37 4.38 14.20 -13.89
N LEU A 38 3.32 14.90 -13.46
CA LEU A 38 2.77 14.76 -12.10
C LEU A 38 2.21 13.36 -11.82
N ARG A 39 1.68 12.69 -12.86
CA ARG A 39 1.29 11.27 -12.77
C ARG A 39 2.46 10.36 -12.38
N GLY A 40 3.64 10.59 -12.96
CA GLY A 40 4.84 9.82 -12.64
C GLY A 40 5.35 10.09 -11.23
N LEU A 41 5.27 11.37 -10.80
CA LEU A 41 5.64 11.76 -9.45
C LEU A 41 4.77 11.06 -8.39
N MET A 42 3.46 10.98 -8.60
CA MET A 42 2.55 10.27 -7.69
C MET A 42 2.90 8.78 -7.57
N LEU A 43 3.18 8.10 -8.70
CA LEU A 43 3.60 6.70 -8.68
C LEU A 43 4.92 6.51 -7.91
N ALA A 44 5.89 7.40 -8.11
CA ALA A 44 7.16 7.37 -7.38
C ALA A 44 6.96 7.53 -5.87
N VAL A 45 6.09 8.46 -5.44
CA VAL A 45 5.76 8.67 -4.02
C VAL A 45 5.13 7.43 -3.39
N VAL A 46 4.22 6.76 -4.09
CA VAL A 46 3.60 5.52 -3.60
C VAL A 46 4.65 4.42 -3.41
N LEU A 47 5.53 4.23 -4.40
CA LEU A 47 6.62 3.26 -4.29
C LEU A 47 7.58 3.59 -3.13
N ALA A 48 7.92 4.87 -2.95
CA ALA A 48 8.76 5.32 -1.85
C ALA A 48 8.11 5.06 -0.47
N ALA A 49 6.80 5.32 -0.34
CA ALA A 49 6.06 5.04 0.90
C ALA A 49 6.02 3.54 1.23
N LEU A 50 5.88 2.68 0.21
CA LEU A 50 5.95 1.23 0.38
C LEU A 50 7.35 0.79 0.83
N MET A 51 8.40 1.28 0.18
CA MET A 51 9.79 0.98 0.56
C MET A 51 10.11 1.47 1.97
N SER A 52 9.62 2.64 2.38
CA SER A 52 9.79 3.16 3.74
C SER A 52 9.13 2.27 4.78
N SER A 53 7.91 1.79 4.50
CA SER A 53 7.19 0.86 5.38
C SER A 53 7.93 -0.48 5.50
N LEU A 54 8.39 -1.03 4.38
CA LEU A 54 9.17 -2.27 4.37
C LEU A 54 10.50 -2.11 5.11
N ALA A 55 11.22 -1.00 4.90
CA ALA A 55 12.47 -0.72 5.59
C ALA A 55 12.26 -0.62 7.11
N SER A 56 11.17 0.03 7.56
CA SER A 56 10.81 0.11 8.98
C SER A 56 10.50 -1.27 9.58
N ILE A 57 9.78 -2.11 8.84
CA ILE A 57 9.51 -3.50 9.26
C ILE A 57 10.81 -4.27 9.41
N PHE A 58 11.71 -4.21 8.43
CA PHE A 58 12.98 -4.94 8.49
C PHE A 58 13.92 -4.43 9.57
N ALA A 59 14.00 -3.11 9.77
CA ALA A 59 14.83 -2.53 10.82
C ALA A 59 14.35 -2.95 12.22
N SER A 60 13.03 -2.93 12.45
CA SER A 60 12.44 -3.33 13.72
C SER A 60 12.51 -4.85 13.94
N SER A 61 12.20 -5.67 12.94
CA SER A 61 12.32 -7.13 13.04
C SER A 61 13.77 -7.58 13.23
N GLY A 62 14.72 -6.89 12.59
CA GLY A 62 16.15 -7.16 12.74
C GLY A 62 16.63 -6.89 14.16
N ALA A 63 16.20 -5.79 14.78
CA ALA A 63 16.51 -5.49 16.18
C ALA A 63 15.91 -6.53 17.14
N LEU A 64 14.65 -6.91 16.95
CA LEU A 64 14.03 -8.00 17.74
C LEU A 64 14.79 -9.32 17.55
N PHE A 65 15.23 -9.62 16.34
CA PHE A 65 15.99 -10.84 16.10
C PHE A 65 17.36 -10.81 16.78
N THR A 66 18.10 -9.70 16.69
CA THR A 66 19.44 -9.62 17.27
C THR A 66 19.42 -9.50 18.80
N LEU A 67 18.51 -8.73 19.36
CA LEU A 67 18.45 -8.50 20.81
C LEU A 67 17.72 -9.61 21.53
N ASP A 68 16.55 -10.04 21.05
CA ASP A 68 15.71 -10.99 21.78
C ASP A 68 16.09 -12.45 21.47
N VAL A 69 16.42 -12.76 20.22
CA VAL A 69 16.71 -14.14 19.81
C VAL A 69 18.21 -14.43 19.86
N TYR A 70 19.03 -13.64 19.16
CA TYR A 70 20.45 -13.94 18.99
C TYR A 70 21.22 -13.87 20.32
N GLN A 71 21.01 -12.84 21.15
CA GLN A 71 21.66 -12.75 22.47
C GLN A 71 21.21 -13.87 23.43
N ARG A 72 19.96 -14.33 23.35
CA ARG A 72 19.50 -15.50 24.13
C ARG A 72 20.15 -16.79 23.65
N LEU A 73 20.35 -16.94 22.34
CA LEU A 73 20.94 -18.15 21.76
C LEU A 73 22.46 -18.19 21.92
N ARG A 74 23.13 -17.03 21.90
CA ARG A 74 24.56 -16.87 22.18
C ARG A 74 24.80 -15.80 23.26
N PRO A 75 24.65 -16.15 24.55
CA PRO A 75 24.85 -15.20 25.65
C PRO A 75 26.30 -14.75 25.86
N HIS A 76 27.27 -15.32 25.15
CA HIS A 76 28.72 -15.07 25.30
C HIS A 76 29.39 -14.67 23.96
N ALA A 77 28.61 -14.21 22.98
CA ALA A 77 29.14 -13.65 21.74
C ALA A 77 29.32 -12.13 21.84
#